data_AF-A0A7J5MGE5-F1
#
_entry.id   AF-A0A7J5MGE5-F1
#
_cell.length_a   1.000
_cell.length_b   1.000
_cell.length_c   1.000
_cell.angle_alpha   90.00
_cell.angle_beta   90.00
_cell.angle_gamma   90.00
#
_symmetry.space_group_name_H-M   'P 1'
#
loop_
_entity.id
_entity.type
_entity.pdbx_description
1 polymer ?
#
loop_
_entity_poly.entity_id
_entity_poly.type
_entity_poly.pdbx_seq_one_letter_code
_entity_poly.pdbx_strand_id
1 'polypeptide(L)'
;MKKKTPATFGDRLINFHLPDAWHKLEQWQLRYVCYIMTRFDPVTAKTYIFVRLLGITVLRRQEDGWVCSVRNGWKKVRFFVHSWQVQSFLHMLDFIERPGDMPFCLWRIGRFRSVDARLHDVPFKEYVSIENYYQGFLRTRDNALLRSMAILLYVDRKGRHPRRFNPSEEELLSVFLWIASVKNHFTKCFPYLFRPPEQLEGEAFNMLELVNAEIRALTGGDITKEREVLQMDCWRALTELNEKAREAQELQQRYGCK
;
A
#
# COMPACT_ATOMS: atom_id res chain seq x y z
N MET A 1 -19.86 10.89 -5.20
CA MET A 1 -19.68 11.77 -6.38
C MET A 1 -18.20 11.85 -6.70
N LYS A 2 -17.77 11.47 -7.92
CA LYS A 2 -16.39 11.69 -8.38
C LYS A 2 -16.19 13.20 -8.58
N LYS A 3 -15.36 13.85 -7.76
CA LYS A 3 -15.03 15.27 -7.95
C LYS A 3 -14.33 15.43 -9.31
N LYS A 4 -14.84 16.34 -10.14
CA LYS A 4 -14.24 16.67 -11.44
C LYS A 4 -13.23 17.80 -11.22
N THR A 5 -11.97 17.58 -11.58
CA THR A 5 -10.96 18.66 -11.60
C THR A 5 -10.85 19.15 -13.04
N PRO A 6 -11.31 20.39 -13.34
CA PRO A 6 -11.08 20.97 -14.65
C PRO A 6 -9.59 21.22 -14.83
N ALA A 7 -9.02 20.76 -15.94
CA ALA A 7 -7.66 21.06 -16.32
C ALA A 7 -7.70 21.87 -17.62
N THR A 8 -7.30 23.14 -17.56
CA THR A 8 -7.39 24.05 -18.70
C THR A 8 -6.08 23.99 -19.48
N PHE A 9 -6.12 23.50 -20.73
CA PHE A 9 -4.98 23.46 -21.64
C PHE A 9 -5.22 24.48 -22.78
N GLY A 10 -4.94 25.75 -22.53
CA GLY A 10 -5.34 26.89 -23.38
C GLY A 10 -6.84 27.21 -23.32
N ASP A 11 -7.37 27.98 -24.28
CA ASP A 11 -8.78 28.43 -24.35
C ASP A 11 -9.83 27.30 -24.53
N ARG A 12 -9.41 26.03 -24.45
CA ARG A 12 -10.29 24.86 -24.54
C ARG A 12 -10.22 24.07 -23.23
N LEU A 13 -11.34 24.06 -22.51
CA LEU A 13 -11.53 23.21 -21.33
C LEU A 13 -11.53 21.73 -21.74
N ILE A 14 -10.47 21.01 -21.40
CA ILE A 14 -10.41 19.55 -21.51
C ILE A 14 -10.44 18.99 -20.08
N ASN A 15 -11.56 18.40 -19.67
CA ASN A 15 -11.65 17.81 -18.34
C ASN A 15 -10.88 16.50 -18.29
N PHE A 16 -9.78 16.48 -17.56
CA PHE A 16 -9.01 15.27 -17.28
C PHE A 16 -9.33 14.75 -15.88
N HIS A 17 -9.38 13.42 -15.75
CA HIS A 17 -9.56 12.75 -14.47
C HIS A 17 -8.30 11.97 -14.15
N LEU A 18 -7.53 12.49 -13.19
CA LEU A 18 -6.41 11.77 -12.61
C LEU A 18 -6.83 11.21 -11.24
N PRO A 19 -6.52 9.95 -10.93
CA PRO A 19 -6.63 9.44 -9.57
C PRO A 19 -5.75 10.27 -8.63
N ASP A 20 -6.27 10.55 -7.45
CA ASP A 20 -5.64 11.34 -6.37
C ASP A 20 -5.34 10.48 -5.13
N ALA A 21 -5.55 9.16 -5.22
CA ALA A 21 -5.24 8.20 -4.16
C ALA A 21 -5.07 6.78 -4.71
N TRP A 22 -4.28 5.96 -4.01
CA TRP A 22 -4.00 4.56 -4.39
C TRP A 22 -5.26 3.71 -4.60
N HIS A 23 -6.21 3.75 -3.67
CA HIS A 23 -7.45 2.95 -3.73
C HIS A 23 -8.41 3.36 -4.87
N LYS A 24 -8.16 4.49 -5.55
CA LYS A 24 -8.94 4.96 -6.71
C LYS A 24 -8.33 4.52 -8.04
N LEU A 25 -7.15 3.91 -8.04
CA LEU A 25 -6.50 3.38 -9.24
C LEU A 25 -7.24 2.13 -9.73
N GLU A 26 -7.50 2.07 -11.02
CA GLU A 26 -7.82 0.82 -11.68
C GLU A 26 -6.60 -0.11 -11.68
N GLN A 27 -6.82 -1.40 -11.90
CA GLN A 27 -5.79 -2.42 -11.69
C GLN A 27 -4.62 -2.34 -12.66
N TRP A 28 -4.90 -1.96 -13.91
CA TRP A 28 -3.85 -1.67 -14.88
C TRP A 28 -3.10 -0.37 -14.52
N GLN A 29 -3.78 0.61 -13.92
CA GLN A 29 -3.16 1.87 -13.49
C GLN A 29 -2.22 1.60 -12.32
N LEU A 30 -2.66 0.85 -11.31
CA LEU A 30 -1.83 0.44 -10.17
C LEU A 30 -0.57 -0.30 -10.64
N ARG A 31 -0.75 -1.30 -11.51
CA ARG A 31 0.37 -2.07 -12.08
C ARG A 31 1.34 -1.15 -12.86
N TYR A 32 0.82 -0.22 -13.65
CA TYR A 32 1.63 0.73 -14.42
C TYR A 32 2.37 1.72 -13.51
N VAL A 33 1.70 2.26 -12.48
CA VAL A 33 2.31 3.16 -11.49
C VAL A 33 3.49 2.47 -10.82
N CYS A 34 3.31 1.24 -10.31
CA CYS A 34 4.40 0.47 -9.73
C CYS A 34 5.52 0.19 -10.76
N TYR A 35 5.19 -0.14 -12.01
CA TYR A 35 6.16 -0.37 -13.08
C TYR A 35 7.05 0.83 -13.36
N ILE A 36 6.47 2.03 -13.35
CA ILE A 36 7.20 3.27 -13.58
C ILE A 36 8.04 3.65 -12.35
N MET A 37 7.50 3.48 -11.15
CA MET A 37 8.20 3.79 -9.89
C MET A 37 9.46 2.94 -9.67
N THR A 38 9.54 1.72 -10.21
CA THR A 38 10.76 0.90 -10.12
C THR A 38 11.85 1.31 -11.10
N ARG A 39 11.58 2.20 -12.06
CA ARG A 39 12.48 2.49 -13.19
C ARG A 39 12.95 3.94 -13.26
N PHE A 40 12.22 4.85 -12.65
CA PHE A 40 12.43 6.28 -12.79
C PHE A 40 12.41 6.98 -11.44
N ASP A 41 13.13 8.09 -11.33
CA ASP A 41 13.04 8.99 -10.19
C ASP A 41 11.60 9.56 -10.04
N PRO A 42 11.22 10.07 -8.86
CA PRO A 42 9.84 10.49 -8.60
C PRO A 42 9.27 11.50 -9.61
N VAL A 43 10.06 12.47 -10.07
CA VAL A 43 9.58 13.51 -11.00
C VAL A 43 9.34 12.91 -12.39
N THR A 44 10.31 12.14 -12.88
CA THR A 44 10.19 11.44 -14.16
C THR A 44 9.04 10.42 -14.12
N ALA A 45 8.91 9.69 -13.00
CA ALA A 45 7.84 8.71 -12.79
C ALA A 45 6.45 9.36 -12.86
N LYS A 46 6.23 10.44 -12.09
CA LYS A 46 4.96 11.19 -12.14
C LYS A 46 4.65 11.70 -13.54
N THR A 47 5.65 12.15 -14.28
CA THR A 47 5.47 12.61 -15.67
C THR A 47 4.99 11.49 -16.60
N TYR A 48 5.62 10.31 -16.54
CA TYR A 48 5.16 9.14 -17.31
C TYR A 48 3.75 8.70 -16.92
N ILE A 49 3.46 8.66 -15.62
CA ILE A 49 2.13 8.32 -15.09
C ILE A 49 1.09 9.32 -15.60
N PHE A 50 1.35 10.62 -15.47
CA PHE A 50 0.46 11.68 -15.95
C PHE A 50 0.15 11.53 -17.44
N VAL A 51 1.18 11.41 -18.29
CA VAL A 51 1.02 11.26 -19.73
C VAL A 51 0.23 10.00 -20.08
N ARG A 52 0.56 8.87 -19.44
CA ARG A 52 -0.09 7.58 -19.73
C ARG A 52 -1.53 7.54 -19.29
N LEU A 53 -1.82 7.95 -18.05
CA LEU A 53 -3.17 7.88 -17.48
C LEU A 53 -4.15 8.79 -18.21
N LEU A 54 -3.67 9.93 -18.73
CA LEU A 54 -4.48 10.86 -19.49
C LEU A 54 -4.51 10.57 -21.00
N GLY A 55 -3.81 9.53 -21.47
CA GLY A 55 -3.74 9.18 -22.89
C GLY A 55 -3.13 10.28 -23.76
N ILE A 56 -2.21 11.06 -23.18
CA ILE A 56 -1.54 12.16 -23.87
C ILE A 56 -0.46 11.61 -24.80
N THR A 57 -0.42 12.13 -26.02
CA THR A 57 0.66 11.93 -26.98
C THR A 57 1.41 13.25 -27.15
N VAL A 58 2.69 13.27 -26.79
CA VAL A 58 3.57 14.41 -27.03
C VAL A 58 3.95 14.43 -28.52
N LEU A 59 3.70 15.54 -29.20
CA LEU A 59 3.95 15.66 -30.65
C LEU A 59 5.27 16.37 -30.94
N ARG A 60 5.51 17.51 -30.27
CA ARG A 60 6.76 18.25 -30.36
C ARG A 60 6.97 19.14 -29.14
N ARG A 61 8.24 19.36 -28.79
CA ARG A 61 8.67 20.36 -27.83
C ARG A 61 8.67 21.76 -28.48
N GLN A 62 8.35 22.77 -27.69
CA GLN A 62 8.55 24.19 -27.99
C GLN A 62 9.29 24.85 -26.83
N GLU A 63 9.59 26.15 -26.93
CA GLU A 63 10.38 26.90 -25.95
C GLU A 63 9.81 26.78 -24.52
N ASP A 64 8.52 27.06 -24.35
CA ASP A 64 7.87 27.11 -23.04
C ASP A 64 7.01 25.88 -22.69
N GLY A 65 7.11 24.80 -23.46
CA GLY A 65 6.29 23.61 -23.22
C GLY A 65 6.20 22.64 -24.39
N TRP A 66 5.05 21.99 -24.52
CA TRP A 66 4.84 20.92 -25.51
C TRP A 66 3.50 21.04 -26.22
N VAL A 67 3.54 20.76 -27.52
CA VAL A 67 2.32 20.48 -28.28
C VAL A 67 1.98 19.01 -28.09
N CYS A 68 0.80 18.77 -27.55
CA CYS A 68 0.29 17.47 -27.18
C CYS A 68 -1.01 17.16 -27.91
N SER A 69 -1.43 15.91 -27.83
CA SER A 69 -2.77 15.52 -28.26
C SER A 69 -3.36 14.44 -27.37
N VAL A 70 -4.68 14.45 -27.25
CA VAL A 70 -5.46 13.40 -26.58
C VAL A 70 -6.58 12.95 -27.50
N ARG A 71 -7.00 11.70 -27.34
CA ARG A 71 -8.20 11.18 -27.98
C ARG A 71 -9.42 11.47 -27.09
N ASN A 72 -10.35 12.26 -27.60
CA ASN A 72 -11.65 12.50 -26.98
C ASN A 72 -12.73 11.80 -27.83
N GLY A 73 -13.07 10.56 -27.45
CA GLY A 73 -13.90 9.67 -28.26
C GLY A 73 -13.24 9.34 -29.61
N TRP A 74 -13.86 9.76 -30.71
CA TRP A 74 -13.31 9.58 -32.06
C TRP A 74 -12.42 10.75 -32.51
N LYS A 75 -12.47 11.89 -31.83
CA LYS A 75 -11.75 13.09 -32.22
C LYS A 75 -10.38 13.15 -31.55
N LYS A 76 -9.35 13.49 -32.32
CA LYS A 76 -8.02 13.82 -31.80
C LYS A 76 -7.99 15.33 -31.54
N VAL A 77 -7.83 15.72 -30.28
CA VAL A 77 -7.71 17.11 -29.87
C VAL A 77 -6.24 17.42 -29.66
N ARG A 78 -5.75 18.49 -30.31
CA ARG A 78 -4.40 19.02 -30.06
C ARG A 78 -4.50 20.20 -29.11
N PHE A 79 -3.53 20.31 -28.21
CA PHE A 79 -3.43 21.39 -27.24
C PHE A 79 -1.97 21.68 -26.95
N PHE A 80 -1.70 22.88 -26.45
CA PHE A 80 -0.39 23.25 -25.91
C PHE A 80 -0.44 23.14 -24.39
N VAL A 81 0.64 22.66 -23.78
CA VAL A 81 0.80 22.62 -22.33
C VAL A 81 2.13 23.26 -21.95
N HIS A 82 2.08 24.26 -21.08
CA HIS A 82 3.29 24.91 -20.56
C HIS A 82 4.01 24.01 -19.55
N SER A 83 5.31 24.20 -19.38
CA SER A 83 6.13 23.50 -18.38
C SER A 83 5.59 23.63 -16.96
N TRP A 84 5.20 24.83 -16.56
CA TRP A 84 4.62 25.08 -15.22
C TRP A 84 3.27 24.38 -15.03
N GLN A 85 2.47 24.22 -16.09
CA GLN A 85 1.18 23.51 -16.01
C GLN A 85 1.43 22.03 -15.75
N VAL A 86 2.39 21.41 -16.46
CA VAL A 86 2.77 20.02 -16.21
C VAL A 86 3.18 19.86 -14.75
N GLN A 87 4.10 20.70 -14.25
CA GLN A 87 4.54 20.67 -12.86
C GLN A 87 3.37 20.79 -11.87
N SER A 88 2.45 21.73 -12.11
CA SER A 88 1.24 21.89 -11.28
C SER A 88 0.38 20.62 -11.27
N PHE A 89 0.18 19.97 -12.42
CA PHE A 89 -0.59 18.72 -12.49
C PHE A 89 0.11 17.54 -11.83
N LEU A 90 1.45 17.51 -11.78
CA LEU A 90 2.17 16.42 -11.11
C LEU A 90 1.88 16.38 -9.61
N HIS A 91 1.50 17.49 -8.98
CA HIS A 91 1.10 17.51 -7.57
C HIS A 91 -0.13 16.64 -7.27
N MET A 92 -1.00 16.40 -8.26
CA MET A 92 -2.11 15.46 -8.09
C MET A 92 -1.64 14.01 -7.89
N LEU A 93 -0.39 13.70 -8.23
CA LEU A 93 0.24 12.40 -8.04
C LEU A 93 1.13 12.34 -6.78
N ASP A 94 1.15 13.37 -5.93
CA ASP A 94 1.97 13.37 -4.70
C ASP A 94 1.62 12.21 -3.77
N PHE A 95 0.41 11.65 -3.87
CA PHE A 95 0.00 10.48 -3.10
C PHE A 95 0.87 9.24 -3.36
N ILE A 96 1.58 9.13 -4.50
CA ILE A 96 2.42 7.96 -4.80
C ILE A 96 3.74 7.97 -4.02
N GLU A 97 4.11 9.09 -3.41
CA GLU A 97 5.35 9.23 -2.63
C GLU A 97 5.26 8.56 -1.27
N ARG A 98 4.05 8.22 -0.81
CA ARG A 98 3.80 7.59 0.48
C ARG A 98 2.84 6.41 0.33
N PRO A 99 2.94 5.38 1.18
CA PRO A 99 1.92 4.34 1.25
C PRO A 99 0.54 4.92 1.54
N GLY A 100 -0.50 4.31 0.98
CA GLY A 100 -1.87 4.74 1.20
C GLY A 100 -2.37 4.50 2.63
N ASP A 101 -3.39 5.22 3.03
CA ASP A 101 -4.07 5.04 4.33
C ASP A 101 -5.20 4.00 4.32
N MET A 102 -5.65 3.65 3.12
CA MET A 102 -6.67 2.64 2.89
C MET A 102 -6.00 1.48 2.15
N PRO A 103 -6.15 0.23 2.61
CA PRO A 103 -5.48 -0.88 1.97
C PRO A 103 -5.91 -1.07 0.52
N PHE A 104 -4.94 -1.34 -0.34
CA PHE A 104 -5.13 -1.60 -1.76
C PHE A 104 -4.17 -2.69 -2.22
N CYS A 105 -4.55 -3.43 -3.26
CA CYS A 105 -3.70 -4.47 -3.82
C CYS A 105 -3.98 -4.69 -5.31
N LEU A 106 -3.06 -5.39 -5.98
CA LEU A 106 -3.40 -6.04 -7.24
C LEU A 106 -4.25 -7.27 -6.94
N TRP A 107 -5.53 -7.28 -7.33
CA TRP A 107 -6.41 -8.41 -7.00
C TRP A 107 -6.02 -9.70 -7.75
N ARG A 108 -5.15 -9.59 -8.77
CA ARG A 108 -4.63 -10.71 -9.54
C ARG A 108 -3.20 -10.48 -10.00
N ILE A 109 -2.38 -11.52 -9.81
CA ILE A 109 -1.07 -11.67 -10.44
C ILE A 109 -1.02 -13.05 -11.10
N GLY A 110 -0.85 -13.08 -12.41
CA GLY A 110 -0.95 -14.30 -13.20
C GLY A 110 -2.27 -15.04 -12.93
N ARG A 111 -2.18 -16.27 -12.41
CA ARG A 111 -3.35 -17.11 -12.07
C ARG A 111 -3.83 -16.98 -10.62
N PHE A 112 -3.10 -16.27 -9.77
CA PHE A 112 -3.40 -16.16 -8.34
C PHE A 112 -4.18 -14.89 -8.05
N ARG A 113 -5.07 -14.96 -7.06
CA ARG A 113 -5.87 -13.84 -6.57
C ARG A 113 -5.39 -13.42 -5.20
N SER A 114 -5.50 -12.14 -4.88
CA SER A 114 -5.17 -11.66 -3.54
C SER A 114 -6.11 -12.27 -2.50
N VAL A 115 -5.64 -12.39 -1.26
CA VAL A 115 -6.51 -12.44 -0.07
C VAL A 115 -7.26 -11.10 0.09
N ASP A 116 -8.10 -10.98 1.11
CA ASP A 116 -8.78 -9.72 1.41
C ASP A 116 -7.75 -8.58 1.60
N ALA A 117 -8.01 -7.42 0.98
CA ALA A 117 -7.06 -6.32 0.99
C ALA A 117 -6.78 -5.77 2.40
N ARG A 118 -7.73 -5.95 3.34
CA ARG A 118 -7.60 -5.56 4.75
C ARG A 118 -7.18 -6.73 5.64
N LEU A 119 -6.90 -7.89 5.07
CA LEU A 119 -6.54 -9.13 5.76
C LEU A 119 -7.66 -9.72 6.62
N HIS A 120 -8.93 -9.46 6.30
CA HIS A 120 -10.02 -10.26 6.89
C HIS A 120 -9.92 -11.72 6.44
N ASP A 121 -10.29 -12.64 7.33
CA ASP A 121 -10.25 -14.08 7.16
C ASP A 121 -8.82 -14.64 6.96
N VAL A 122 -7.79 -13.85 7.27
CA VAL A 122 -6.39 -14.27 7.26
C VAL A 122 -6.01 -14.75 8.66
N PRO A 123 -5.48 -16.00 8.81
CA PRO A 123 -5.03 -16.50 10.10
C PRO A 123 -3.95 -15.62 10.75
N PHE A 124 -4.01 -15.47 12.07
CA PHE A 124 -3.06 -14.63 12.81
C PHE A 124 -1.59 -15.02 12.60
N LYS A 125 -1.29 -16.33 12.50
CA LYS A 125 0.06 -16.82 12.17
C LYS A 125 0.60 -16.30 10.82
N GLU A 126 -0.29 -16.10 9.84
CA GLU A 126 0.08 -15.63 8.51
C GLU A 126 0.33 -14.13 8.54
N TYR A 127 -0.50 -13.37 9.25
CA TYR A 127 -0.25 -11.96 9.53
C TYR A 127 1.11 -11.76 10.23
N VAL A 128 1.41 -12.54 11.27
CA VAL A 128 2.71 -12.52 11.96
C VAL A 128 3.86 -12.81 10.99
N SER A 129 3.69 -13.78 10.09
CA SER A 129 4.71 -14.11 9.08
C SER A 129 4.89 -12.98 8.06
N ILE A 130 3.80 -12.35 7.62
CA ILE A 130 3.82 -11.18 6.73
C ILE A 130 4.59 -10.02 7.39
N GLU A 131 4.32 -9.72 8.66
CA GLU A 131 5.01 -8.68 9.42
C GLU A 131 6.51 -8.97 9.55
N ASN A 132 6.87 -10.22 9.88
CA ASN A 132 8.27 -10.65 9.95
C ASN A 132 9.02 -10.42 8.63
N TYR A 133 8.41 -10.81 7.50
CA TYR A 133 9.03 -10.59 6.19
C TYR A 133 9.09 -9.10 5.82
N TYR A 134 8.07 -8.32 6.17
CA TYR A 134 8.04 -6.88 5.92
C TYR A 134 9.18 -6.17 6.67
N GLN A 135 9.34 -6.46 7.98
CA GLN A 135 10.42 -5.92 8.80
C GLN A 135 11.79 -6.38 8.32
N GLY A 136 11.93 -7.65 7.94
CA GLY A 136 13.14 -8.19 7.33
C GLY A 136 13.51 -7.42 6.06
N PHE A 137 12.55 -7.16 5.17
CA PHE A 137 12.78 -6.42 3.94
C PHE A 137 13.22 -4.98 4.20
N LEU A 138 12.62 -4.27 5.18
CA LEU A 138 13.04 -2.92 5.53
C LEU A 138 14.53 -2.86 5.94
N ARG A 139 15.03 -3.91 6.60
CA ARG A 139 16.42 -4.01 7.06
C ARG A 139 17.38 -4.44 5.96
N THR A 140 17.04 -5.47 5.19
CA THR A 140 17.99 -6.12 4.26
C THR A 140 17.82 -5.68 2.81
N ARG A 141 16.65 -5.14 2.46
CA ARG A 141 16.22 -4.89 1.07
C ARG A 141 16.20 -6.14 0.19
N ASP A 142 16.09 -7.32 0.79
CA ASP A 142 16.04 -8.59 0.06
C ASP A 142 14.65 -8.89 -0.52
N ASN A 143 14.54 -8.89 -1.84
CA ASN A 143 13.32 -9.20 -2.57
C ASN A 143 12.78 -10.63 -2.34
N ALA A 144 13.59 -11.57 -1.84
CA ALA A 144 13.11 -12.89 -1.45
C ALA A 144 12.09 -12.82 -0.30
N LEU A 145 12.19 -11.81 0.57
CA LEU A 145 11.24 -11.56 1.65
C LEU A 145 9.91 -11.04 1.10
N LEU A 146 9.93 -10.12 0.14
CA LEU A 146 8.72 -9.68 -0.56
C LEU A 146 8.04 -10.83 -1.33
N ARG A 147 8.82 -11.74 -1.91
CA ARG A 147 8.26 -12.96 -2.55
C ARG A 147 7.59 -13.87 -1.52
N SER A 148 8.19 -14.03 -0.35
CA SER A 148 7.63 -14.82 0.74
C SER A 148 6.32 -14.21 1.27
N MET A 149 6.26 -12.88 1.39
CA MET A 149 4.99 -12.17 1.66
C MET A 149 3.96 -12.41 0.55
N ALA A 150 4.36 -12.28 -0.71
CA ALA A 150 3.46 -12.46 -1.85
C ALA A 150 2.85 -13.88 -1.89
N ILE A 151 3.59 -14.91 -1.43
CA ILE A 151 3.05 -16.28 -1.31
C ILE A 151 1.90 -16.32 -0.31
N LEU A 152 2.01 -15.64 0.83
CA LEU A 152 0.95 -15.58 1.84
C LEU A 152 -0.23 -14.70 1.41
N LEU A 153 0.03 -13.68 0.60
CA LEU A 153 -0.99 -12.71 0.20
C LEU A 153 -1.78 -13.10 -1.05
N TYR A 154 -1.40 -14.17 -1.73
CA TYR A 154 -2.07 -14.63 -2.93
C TYR A 154 -2.41 -16.12 -2.87
N VAL A 155 -3.56 -16.48 -3.42
CA VAL A 155 -4.12 -17.83 -3.41
C VAL A 155 -4.58 -18.28 -4.80
N ASP A 156 -4.61 -19.59 -5.02
CA ASP A 156 -5.21 -20.18 -6.20
C ASP A 156 -6.76 -20.20 -6.12
N ARG A 157 -7.42 -20.75 -7.15
CA ARG A 157 -8.89 -20.84 -7.19
C ARG A 157 -9.51 -21.68 -6.05
N LYS A 158 -8.70 -22.48 -5.34
CA LYS A 158 -9.11 -23.30 -4.21
C LYS A 158 -8.72 -22.68 -2.85
N GLY A 159 -8.25 -21.43 -2.85
CA GLY A 159 -7.82 -20.75 -1.62
C GLY A 159 -6.45 -21.20 -1.09
N ARG A 160 -5.62 -21.84 -1.92
CA ARG A 160 -4.30 -22.35 -1.47
C ARG A 160 -3.17 -21.43 -1.92
N HIS A 161 -2.22 -21.19 -1.03
CA HIS A 161 -1.01 -20.43 -1.36
C HIS A 161 -0.16 -21.13 -2.43
N PRO A 162 0.51 -20.37 -3.31
CA PRO A 162 1.41 -20.92 -4.29
C PRO A 162 2.67 -21.51 -3.66
N ARG A 163 3.10 -22.70 -4.13
CA ARG A 163 4.43 -23.25 -3.77
C ARG A 163 5.60 -22.51 -4.43
N ARG A 164 5.37 -21.98 -5.62
CA ARG A 164 6.33 -21.16 -6.38
C ARG A 164 5.59 -19.98 -6.95
N PHE A 165 6.10 -18.79 -6.68
CA PHE A 165 5.51 -17.55 -7.13
C PHE A 165 6.62 -16.53 -7.38
N ASN A 166 6.69 -16.06 -8.63
CA ASN A 166 7.73 -15.12 -9.07
C ASN A 166 7.06 -13.86 -9.64
N PRO A 167 6.54 -12.97 -8.78
CA PRO A 167 6.07 -11.67 -9.23
C PRO A 167 7.23 -10.85 -9.83
N SER A 168 6.93 -9.98 -10.79
CA SER A 168 7.89 -9.00 -11.29
C SER A 168 8.23 -7.93 -10.24
N GLU A 169 9.26 -7.12 -10.47
CA GLU A 169 9.67 -6.08 -9.52
C GLU A 169 8.53 -5.11 -9.18
N GLU A 170 7.74 -4.70 -10.17
CA GLU A 170 6.58 -3.84 -9.93
C GLU A 170 5.46 -4.51 -9.15
N GLU A 171 5.30 -5.82 -9.32
CA GLU A 171 4.33 -6.58 -8.54
C GLU A 171 4.82 -6.76 -7.10
N LEU A 172 6.13 -6.94 -6.88
CA LEU A 172 6.72 -6.92 -5.53
C LEU A 172 6.60 -5.54 -4.87
N LEU A 173 6.82 -4.44 -5.61
CA LEU A 173 6.57 -3.09 -5.11
C LEU A 173 5.09 -2.93 -4.71
N SER A 174 4.16 -3.47 -5.50
CA SER A 174 2.73 -3.45 -5.15
C SER A 174 2.42 -4.21 -3.86
N VAL A 175 3.11 -5.33 -3.60
CA VAL A 175 2.98 -6.11 -2.35
C VAL A 175 3.53 -5.35 -1.15
N PHE A 176 4.69 -4.70 -1.31
CA PHE A 176 5.27 -3.85 -0.29
C PHE A 176 4.32 -2.70 0.07
N LEU A 177 3.82 -1.98 -0.95
CA LEU A 177 2.90 -0.85 -0.76
C LEU A 177 1.56 -1.28 -0.16
N TRP A 178 1.06 -2.46 -0.54
CA TRP A 178 -0.13 -3.05 0.06
C TRP A 178 0.06 -3.21 1.57
N ILE A 179 1.11 -3.90 2.02
CA ILE A 179 1.30 -4.13 3.46
C ILE A 179 1.63 -2.84 4.20
N ALA A 180 2.40 -1.93 3.61
CA ALA A 180 2.59 -0.60 4.19
C ALA A 180 1.25 0.14 4.40
N SER A 181 0.30 0.02 3.46
CA SER A 181 -1.04 0.61 3.61
C SER A 181 -1.93 -0.12 4.62
N VAL A 182 -1.77 -1.44 4.79
CA VAL A 182 -2.42 -2.21 5.87
C VAL A 182 -1.95 -1.71 7.22
N LYS A 183 -0.64 -1.50 7.40
CA LYS A 183 -0.09 -0.96 8.65
C LYS A 183 -0.64 0.44 8.96
N ASN A 184 -0.69 1.33 7.97
CA ASN A 184 -1.32 2.66 8.12
C ASN A 184 -2.82 2.58 8.45
N HIS A 185 -3.51 1.55 7.98
CA HIS A 185 -4.90 1.32 8.33
C HIS A 185 -5.05 0.80 9.76
N PHE A 186 -4.18 -0.13 10.16
CA PHE A 186 -4.20 -0.77 11.47
C PHE A 186 -3.87 0.21 12.60
N THR A 187 -3.01 1.21 12.39
CA THR A 187 -2.80 2.28 13.39
C THR A 187 -4.08 3.05 13.71
N LYS A 188 -5.01 3.15 12.75
CA LYS A 188 -6.31 3.80 12.95
C LYS A 188 -7.33 2.86 13.60
N CYS A 189 -7.28 1.57 13.27
CA CYS A 189 -8.20 0.56 13.80
C CYS A 189 -7.84 0.07 15.21
N PHE A 190 -6.56 0.04 15.54
CA PHE A 190 -6.03 -0.50 16.80
C PHE A 190 -5.06 0.51 17.47
N PRO A 191 -5.57 1.69 17.87
CA PRO A 191 -4.74 2.82 18.30
C PRO A 191 -4.00 2.60 19.63
N TYR A 192 -4.44 1.65 20.46
CA TYR A 192 -3.74 1.30 21.70
C TYR A 192 -2.63 0.29 21.46
N LEU A 193 -2.76 -0.53 20.40
CA LEU A 193 -1.77 -1.54 20.03
C LEU A 193 -0.62 -0.96 19.21
N PHE A 194 -0.94 -0.21 18.16
CA PHE A 194 0.06 0.37 17.27
C PHE A 194 0.31 1.84 17.61
N ARG A 195 1.54 2.18 17.98
CA ARG A 195 1.95 3.56 18.26
C ARG A 195 2.38 4.30 16.97
N PRO A 196 2.22 5.64 16.92
CA PRO A 196 2.75 6.45 15.84
C PRO A 196 4.29 6.34 15.73
N PRO A 197 4.87 6.46 14.53
CA PRO A 197 6.31 6.36 14.31
C PRO A 197 7.15 7.36 15.12
N GLU A 198 6.60 8.51 15.49
CA GLU A 198 7.32 9.54 16.26
C GLU A 198 7.76 9.07 17.66
N GLN A 199 7.23 7.93 18.15
CA GLN A 199 7.54 7.36 19.46
C GLN A 199 8.52 6.17 19.42
N LEU A 200 9.11 5.86 18.26
CA LEU A 200 9.90 4.63 18.02
C LEU A 200 11.38 4.86 17.70
N GLU A 201 11.93 6.05 17.94
CA GLU A 201 13.36 6.30 17.68
C GLU A 201 14.27 5.53 18.66
N GLY A 202 15.07 4.59 18.12
CA GLY A 202 16.29 4.11 18.78
C GLY A 202 16.30 2.66 19.29
N GLU A 203 15.18 1.94 19.32
CA GLU A 203 15.17 0.56 19.82
C GLU A 203 15.39 -0.47 18.70
N ALA A 204 16.41 -1.31 18.86
CA ALA A 204 16.60 -2.50 18.04
C ALA A 204 15.45 -3.49 18.32
N PHE A 205 14.38 -3.39 17.53
CA PHE A 205 13.20 -4.25 17.67
C PHE A 205 13.56 -5.73 17.46
N ASN A 206 13.41 -6.56 18.50
CA ASN A 206 13.45 -8.00 18.37
C ASN A 206 12.05 -8.52 17.99
N MET A 207 11.85 -8.81 16.70
CA MET A 207 10.57 -9.31 16.19
C MET A 207 10.13 -10.60 16.91
N LEU A 208 11.07 -11.48 17.25
CA LEU A 208 10.74 -12.74 17.93
C LEU A 208 10.17 -12.48 19.32
N GLU A 209 10.72 -11.52 20.06
CA GLU A 209 10.20 -11.13 21.36
C GLU A 209 8.81 -10.49 21.24
N LEU A 210 8.60 -9.63 20.24
CA LEU A 210 7.29 -9.01 19.99
C LEU A 210 6.21 -10.05 19.73
N VAL A 211 6.45 -11.00 18.81
CA VAL A 211 5.50 -12.08 18.50
C VAL A 211 5.27 -13.00 19.68
N ASN A 212 6.31 -13.35 20.42
CA ASN A 212 6.15 -14.16 21.63
C ASN A 212 5.33 -13.42 22.69
N ALA A 213 5.50 -12.10 22.82
CA ALA A 213 4.70 -11.27 23.72
C ALA A 213 3.23 -11.21 23.27
N GLU A 214 2.96 -11.04 21.97
CA GLU A 214 1.60 -11.07 21.42
C GLU A 214 0.91 -12.43 21.65
N ILE A 215 1.59 -13.54 21.33
CA ILE A 215 1.06 -14.89 21.56
C ILE A 215 0.81 -15.11 23.05
N ARG A 216 1.76 -14.76 23.92
CA ARG A 216 1.61 -14.89 25.38
C ARG A 216 0.45 -14.05 25.92
N ALA A 217 0.28 -12.83 25.42
CA ALA A 217 -0.82 -11.95 25.82
C ALA A 217 -2.19 -12.54 25.44
N LEU A 218 -2.28 -13.16 24.27
CA LEU A 218 -3.48 -13.82 23.76
C LEU A 218 -3.78 -15.14 24.50
N THR A 219 -2.76 -15.92 24.84
CA THR A 219 -2.96 -17.20 25.56
C THR A 219 -3.08 -17.03 27.08
N GLY A 220 -2.65 -15.89 27.62
CA GLY A 220 -2.45 -15.73 29.06
C GLY A 220 -1.30 -16.57 29.61
N GLY A 221 -0.36 -16.99 28.74
CA GLY A 221 0.73 -17.90 29.08
C GLY A 221 0.40 -19.40 29.01
N ASP A 222 -0.82 -19.76 28.60
CA ASP A 222 -1.23 -21.15 28.40
C ASP A 222 -0.84 -21.67 27.01
N ILE A 223 0.23 -22.45 26.96
CA ILE A 223 0.77 -23.01 25.71
C ILE A 223 -0.23 -23.90 24.94
N THR A 224 -1.22 -24.48 25.63
CA THR A 224 -2.20 -25.37 24.98
C THR A 224 -3.14 -24.62 24.03
N LYS A 225 -3.27 -23.29 24.21
CA LYS A 225 -4.13 -22.40 23.40
C LYS A 225 -3.41 -21.79 22.19
N GLU A 226 -2.08 -21.91 22.10
CA GLU A 226 -1.31 -21.26 21.04
C GLU A 226 -1.80 -21.66 19.64
N ARG A 227 -2.10 -22.94 19.43
CA ARG A 227 -2.59 -23.41 18.14
C ARG A 227 -3.91 -22.74 17.75
N GLU A 228 -4.83 -22.57 18.68
CA GLU A 228 -6.14 -21.95 18.42
C GLU A 228 -5.97 -20.47 18.10
N VAL A 229 -5.18 -19.75 18.91
CA VAL A 229 -4.85 -18.34 18.69
C VAL A 229 -4.18 -18.13 17.33
N LEU A 230 -3.23 -18.98 16.95
CA LEU A 230 -2.52 -18.85 15.67
C LEU A 230 -3.40 -19.10 14.44
N GLN A 231 -4.49 -19.87 14.57
CA GLN A 231 -5.45 -20.09 13.47
C GLN A 231 -6.61 -19.10 13.47
N MET A 232 -6.78 -18.31 14.53
CA MET A 232 -7.86 -17.34 14.61
C MET A 232 -7.68 -16.26 13.55
N ASP A 233 -8.79 -15.64 13.13
CA ASP A 233 -8.75 -14.49 12.24
C ASP A 233 -7.89 -13.36 12.83
N CYS A 234 -7.03 -12.76 12.00
CA CYS A 234 -6.04 -11.79 12.48
C CYS A 234 -6.71 -10.53 13.05
N TRP A 235 -7.88 -10.12 12.53
CA TRP A 235 -8.61 -9.00 13.09
C TRP A 235 -9.10 -9.30 14.50
N ARG A 236 -9.59 -10.53 14.76
CA ARG A 236 -9.98 -10.93 16.12
C ARG A 236 -8.77 -10.90 17.07
N ALA A 237 -7.63 -11.42 16.64
CA ALA A 237 -6.39 -11.39 17.44
C ALA A 237 -5.95 -9.95 17.76
N LEU A 238 -5.90 -9.08 16.74
CA LEU A 238 -5.49 -7.69 16.88
C LEU A 238 -6.47 -6.86 17.72
N THR A 239 -7.78 -7.15 17.62
CA THR A 239 -8.80 -6.53 18.48
C THR A 239 -8.55 -6.86 19.95
N GLU A 240 -8.28 -8.13 20.25
CA GLU A 240 -8.00 -8.59 21.62
C GLU A 240 -6.69 -8.00 22.16
N LEU A 241 -5.64 -7.96 21.34
CA LEU A 241 -4.37 -7.31 21.70
C LEU A 241 -4.55 -5.81 21.97
N ASN A 242 -5.37 -5.13 21.18
CA ASN A 242 -5.68 -3.71 21.38
C ASN A 242 -6.42 -3.45 22.69
N GLU A 243 -7.40 -4.28 23.06
CA GLU A 243 -8.09 -4.16 24.34
C GLU A 243 -7.15 -4.41 25.53
N LYS A 244 -6.30 -5.43 25.44
CA LYS A 244 -5.27 -5.67 26.46
C LYS A 244 -4.30 -4.50 26.61
N ALA A 245 -3.90 -3.89 25.50
CA ALA A 245 -3.05 -2.69 25.51
C ALA A 245 -3.76 -1.49 26.16
N ARG A 246 -5.05 -1.30 25.87
CA ARG A 246 -5.90 -0.28 26.51
C ARG A 246 -5.98 -0.49 28.02
N GLU A 247 -6.30 -1.70 28.46
CA GLU A 247 -6.38 -2.06 29.89
C GLU A 247 -5.04 -1.83 30.61
N ALA A 248 -3.92 -2.21 30.00
CA ALA A 248 -2.59 -1.98 30.55
C ALA A 248 -2.29 -0.48 30.70
N GLN A 249 -2.64 0.34 29.70
CA GLN A 249 -2.47 1.79 29.75
C GLN A 249 -3.36 2.43 30.83
N GLU A 250 -4.61 1.99 30.97
CA GLU A 250 -5.53 2.46 32.02
C GLU A 250 -5.01 2.11 33.43
N LEU A 251 -4.47 0.90 33.61
CA LEU A 251 -3.85 0.49 34.87
C LEU A 251 -2.59 1.33 35.19
N GLN A 252 -1.75 1.59 34.19
CA GLN A 252 -0.57 2.44 34.36
C GLN A 252 -0.96 3.88 34.73
N GLN A 253 -2.03 4.42 34.15
CA GLN A 253 -2.54 5.75 34.51
C GLN A 253 -3.14 5.80 35.92
N ARG A 254 -3.83 4.74 36.36
CA ARG A 254 -4.47 4.69 37.69
C ARG A 254 -3.50 4.38 38.82
N TYR A 255 -2.47 3.58 38.57
CA TYR A 255 -1.60 3.01 39.61
C TYR A 255 -0.11 3.24 39.38
N GLY A 256 0.29 3.81 38.24
CA GLY A 256 1.70 4.02 37.86
C GLY A 256 2.33 5.32 38.37
N CYS A 257 1.60 6.17 39.10
CA CYS A 257 2.20 7.22 39.92
C CYS A 257 2.62 6.64 41.28
N LYS A 258 3.81 6.04 41.33
CA LYS A 258 4.62 5.92 42.55
C LYS A 258 6.01 6.43 42.25
#